data_AF-A0A2V6VQR0-F1
#
_entry.id   AF-A0A2V6VQR0-F1
#
_cell.length_a   1.000
_cell.length_b   1.000
_cell.length_c   1.000
_cell.angle_alpha   90.00
_cell.angle_beta   90.00
_cell.angle_gamma   90.00
#
_symmetry.space_group_name_H-M   'P 1'
#
loop_
_entity.id
_entity.type
_entity.pdbx_description
1 polymer ?
#
loop_
_entity_poly.entity_id
_entity_poly.type
_entity_poly.pdbx_seq_one_letter_code
_entity_poly.pdbx_strand_id
1 'polypeptide(L)'
;MPNSFDRSLLRLRSFHEYLDDGWALIGTPDEVRDGLQRYLDASGLQRVMLLMALPGLDTALALRSMRLFADEVAPAMTPVAHGA
;
A
#
# COMPACT_ATOMS: atom_id res chain seq x y z
N MET A 1 10.89 -18.85 2.24
CA MET A 1 9.99 -17.68 2.21
C MET A 1 8.94 -17.88 3.30
N PRO A 2 8.85 -17.00 4.32
CA PRO A 2 7.88 -17.18 5.39
C PRO A 2 6.45 -16.97 4.87
N ASN A 3 5.50 -17.65 5.52
CA ASN A 3 4.09 -17.79 5.15
C ASN A 3 3.23 -16.51 5.28
N SER A 4 3.85 -15.33 5.31
CA SER A 4 3.18 -14.03 5.50
C SER A 4 2.71 -13.38 4.20
N PHE A 5 3.08 -13.95 3.05
CA PHE A 5 2.66 -13.48 1.74
C PHE A 5 1.48 -14.32 1.26
N ASP A 6 0.27 -13.75 1.32
CA ASP A 6 -0.91 -14.42 0.79
C ASP A 6 -0.79 -14.53 -0.74
N ARG A 7 -0.63 -15.76 -1.21
CA ARG A 7 -0.51 -16.09 -2.64
C ARG A 7 -1.81 -15.84 -3.40
N SER A 8 -2.93 -15.60 -2.71
CA SER A 8 -4.19 -15.15 -3.33
C SER A 8 -4.03 -13.81 -4.07
N LEU A 9 -3.10 -12.95 -3.65
CA LEU A 9 -2.77 -11.68 -4.31
C LEU A 9 -2.15 -11.87 -5.72
N LEU A 10 -1.63 -13.08 -6.00
CA LEU A 10 -1.11 -13.47 -7.31
C LEU A 10 -2.12 -14.24 -8.15
N ARG A 11 -3.31 -14.53 -7.61
CA ARG A 11 -4.38 -15.13 -8.42
C ARG A 11 -4.91 -14.10 -9.40
N LEU A 12 -5.20 -14.56 -10.62
CA LEU A 12 -5.86 -13.81 -11.69
C LEU A 12 -7.32 -13.48 -11.31
N ARG A 13 -7.54 -12.64 -10.28
CA ARG A 13 -8.82 -11.99 -10.02
C ARG A 13 -8.97 -10.80 -10.96
N SER A 14 -10.21 -10.40 -11.24
CA SER A 14 -10.40 -9.15 -11.98
C SER A 14 -9.84 -7.98 -11.16
N PHE A 15 -9.22 -7.01 -11.83
CA PHE A 15 -8.62 -5.86 -11.16
C PHE A 15 -9.63 -5.14 -10.26
N HIS A 16 -10.90 -5.07 -10.66
CA HIS A 16 -11.98 -4.48 -9.86
C HIS A 16 -12.25 -5.23 -8.54
N GLU A 17 -12.35 -6.56 -8.56
CA GLU A 17 -12.56 -7.34 -7.33
C GLU A 17 -11.41 -7.17 -6.32
N TYR A 18 -10.18 -7.02 -6.82
CA TYR A 18 -9.01 -6.74 -5.97
C TYR A 18 -9.10 -5.35 -5.30
N LEU A 19 -9.65 -4.35 -5.99
CA LEU A 19 -9.88 -3.03 -5.42
C LEU A 19 -11.01 -3.04 -4.38
N ASP A 20 -12.07 -3.79 -4.65
CA ASP A 20 -13.27 -3.85 -3.82
C ASP A 20 -13.07 -4.61 -2.51
N ASP A 21 -12.05 -5.46 -2.38
CA ASP A 21 -11.72 -6.16 -1.13
C ASP A 21 -11.28 -5.18 0.01
N GLY A 22 -11.12 -3.89 -0.27
CA GLY A 22 -10.85 -2.85 0.73
C GLY A 22 -9.38 -2.76 1.15
N TRP A 23 -8.49 -3.47 0.47
CA TRP A 23 -7.04 -3.47 0.73
C TRP A 23 -6.27 -2.47 -0.13
N ALA A 24 -6.92 -1.88 -1.14
CA ALA A 24 -6.28 -0.96 -2.07
C ALA A 24 -6.26 0.48 -1.52
N LEU A 25 -5.06 1.06 -1.43
CA LEU A 25 -4.85 2.47 -1.11
C LEU A 25 -4.61 3.25 -2.40
N ILE A 26 -5.68 3.85 -2.94
CA ILE A 26 -5.64 4.60 -4.20
C ILE A 26 -6.27 5.97 -3.98
N GLY A 27 -5.56 7.03 -4.36
CA GLY A 27 -6.03 8.39 -4.24
C GLY A 27 -4.90 9.40 -4.38
N THR A 28 -5.12 10.59 -3.87
CA THR A 28 -4.11 11.62 -3.67
C THR A 28 -3.09 11.20 -2.59
N PRO A 29 -1.90 11.82 -2.54
CA PRO A 29 -0.91 11.55 -1.49
C PRO A 29 -1.48 11.69 -0.06
N ASP A 30 -2.30 12.71 0.19
CA ASP A 30 -2.94 12.94 1.48
C ASP A 30 -3.89 11.79 1.87
N GLU A 31 -4.76 11.38 0.95
CA GLU A 31 -5.70 10.27 1.18
C GLU A 31 -4.97 8.95 1.44
N VAL A 32 -3.89 8.69 0.70
CA VAL A 32 -3.06 7.49 0.88
C VAL A 32 -2.33 7.52 2.22
N ARG A 33 -1.76 8.66 2.61
CA ARG A 33 -1.11 8.84 3.92
C ARG A 33 -2.11 8.55 5.05
N ASP A 34 -3.26 9.20 5.02
CA ASP A 34 -4.25 9.11 6.09
C ASP A 34 -4.89 7.72 6.15
N GLY A 35 -5.09 7.06 5.00
CA GLY A 35 -5.50 5.67 4.93
C GLY A 35 -4.46 4.70 5.50
N LEU A 36 -3.19 4.88 5.12
CA LEU A 36 -2.10 4.02 5.54
C LEU A 36 -1.79 4.18 7.04
N GLN A 37 -1.78 5.40 7.57
CA GLN A 37 -1.59 5.64 9.01
C GLN A 37 -2.68 4.96 9.82
N ARG A 38 -3.96 5.15 9.45
CA ARG A 38 -5.09 4.47 10.11
C ARG A 38 -4.96 2.95 10.08
N TYR A 39 -4.49 2.39 8.96
CA TYR A 39 -4.28 0.95 8.84
C TYR A 39 -3.19 0.44 9.78
N LEU A 40 -2.04 1.13 9.83
CA LEU A 40 -0.94 0.77 10.74
C LEU A 40 -1.38 0.87 12.21
N ASP A 41 -2.08 1.95 12.56
CA ASP A 41 -2.58 2.19 13.92
C ASP A 41 -3.60 1.12 14.36
N ALA A 42 -4.53 0.74 13.46
CA ALA A 42 -5.55 -0.26 13.76
C ALA A 42 -5.01 -1.70 13.80
N SER A 43 -4.00 -2.01 12.98
CA SER A 43 -3.44 -3.37 12.86
C SER A 43 -2.29 -3.63 13.82
N GLY A 44 -1.62 -2.58 14.33
CA GLY A 44 -0.39 -2.69 15.10
C GLY A 44 0.81 -3.17 14.28
N LEU A 45 0.68 -3.23 12.95
CA LEU A 45 1.76 -3.63 12.06
C LEU A 45 2.82 -2.53 12.00
N GLN A 46 4.09 -2.95 12.03
CA GLN A 46 5.23 -2.02 11.95
C GLN A 46 5.74 -1.84 10.53
N ARG A 47 5.45 -2.81 9.66
CA ARG A 47 5.94 -2.85 8.29
C ARG A 47 4.84 -3.37 7.40
N VAL A 48 4.68 -2.72 6.26
CA VAL A 48 3.79 -3.16 5.20
C VAL A 48 4.55 -3.21 3.89
N MET A 49 4.07 -4.04 2.98
CA MET A 49 4.56 -4.08 1.61
C MET A 49 3.49 -3.51 0.70
N LEU A 50 3.86 -2.50 -0.10
CA LEU A 50 2.97 -1.87 -1.07
C LEU A 50 3.29 -2.41 -2.46
N LEU A 51 2.29 -2.98 -3.13
CA LEU A 51 2.37 -3.31 -4.55
C LEU A 51 1.90 -2.09 -5.36
N MET A 52 2.84 -1.38 -5.98
CA MET A 52 2.57 -0.16 -6.77
C MET A 52 2.77 -0.37 -8.28
N ALA A 53 3.38 -1.49 -8.67
CA ALA A 53 3.57 -1.88 -10.06
C ALA A 53 2.85 -3.21 -10.29
N LEU A 54 1.68 -3.15 -10.92
CA LEU A 54 0.85 -4.30 -11.23
C LEU A 54 0.90 -4.61 -12.74
N PRO A 55 0.75 -5.89 -13.15
CA PRO A 55 0.62 -6.23 -14.56
C PRO A 55 -0.51 -5.43 -15.23
N GLY A 56 -0.21 -4.80 -16.37
CA GLY A 56 -1.16 -3.96 -17.11
C GLY A 56 -1.18 -2.48 -16.71
N LEU A 57 -0.48 -2.09 -15.64
CA LEU A 57 -0.26 -0.68 -15.32
C LEU A 57 0.88 -0.11 -16.15
N ASP A 58 0.70 1.10 -16.68
CA ASP A 58 1.77 1.81 -17.38
C ASP A 58 2.98 2.03 -16.45
N THR A 59 4.18 1.80 -16.98
CA THR A 59 5.41 1.87 -16.19
C THR A 59 5.71 3.29 -15.71
N ALA A 60 5.47 4.31 -16.55
CA ALA A 60 5.71 5.69 -16.16
C ALA A 60 4.73 6.11 -15.06
N LEU A 61 3.48 5.65 -15.14
CA LEU A 61 2.51 5.86 -14.06
C LEU A 61 2.94 5.20 -12.75
N ALA A 62 3.38 3.94 -12.79
CA ALA A 62 3.86 3.24 -11.60
C ALA A 62 5.05 3.97 -10.95
N LEU A 63 6.03 4.41 -11.75
CA LEU A 63 7.20 5.15 -11.28
C LEU A 63 6.82 6.52 -10.70
N ARG A 64 5.88 7.23 -11.34
CA ARG A 64 5.34 8.49 -10.82
C ARG A 64 4.69 8.28 -9.45
N SER A 65 3.88 7.24 -9.29
CA SER A 65 3.24 6.93 -8.01
C SER A 65 4.27 6.56 -6.93
N MET A 66 5.28 5.75 -7.26
CA MET A 66 6.37 5.41 -6.34
C MET A 66 7.14 6.67 -5.89
N ARG A 67 7.36 7.62 -6.80
CA ARG A 67 8.01 8.89 -6.48
C ARG A 67 7.15 9.75 -5.56
N LEU A 68 5.86 9.93 -5.87
CA LEU A 68 4.93 10.66 -5.00
C LEU A 68 4.87 10.04 -3.60
N PHE A 69 4.87 8.71 -3.52
CA PHE A 69 4.89 8.03 -2.23
C PHE A 69 6.17 8.33 -1.44
N ALA A 70 7.34 8.25 -2.09
CA ALA A 70 8.61 8.51 -1.44
C ALA A 70 8.80 9.98 -1.04
N ASP A 71 8.31 10.91 -1.86
CA ASP A 71 8.54 12.35 -1.69
C ASP A 71 7.48 12.99 -0.76
N GLU A 72 6.23 12.51 -0.78
CA GLU A 72 5.10 13.19 -0.09
C GLU A 72 4.44 12.34 1.00
N VAL A 73 4.34 11.02 0.81
CA VAL A 73 3.59 10.15 1.73
C VAL A 73 4.49 9.67 2.87
N ALA A 74 5.54 8.90 2.55
CA ALA A 74 6.39 8.26 3.55
C ALA A 74 7.04 9.23 4.54
N PRO A 75 7.53 10.42 4.14
CA PRO A 75 8.12 11.38 5.07
C PRO A 75 7.10 12.02 6.02
N ALA A 76 5.83 12.09 5.63
CA ALA A 76 4.75 12.70 6.41
C ALA A 76 4.06 11.71 7.37
N MET A 77 4.43 10.43 7.32
CA MET A 77 3.88 9.41 8.21
C MET A 77 4.51 9.47 9.60
N THR A 78 3.70 9.17 10.62
CA THR A 78 4.20 9.08 11.99
C THR A 78 4.76 7.68 12.23
N PRO A 79 5.98 7.54 12.79
CA PRO A 79 6.49 6.25 13.20
C PRO A 79 5.52 5.61 14.21
N VAL A 80 5.14 4.36 13.98
CA VAL A 80 4.34 3.61 14.97
C VAL A 80 5.17 3.51 16.25
N ALA A 81 4.63 4.01 17.36
CA ALA A 81 5.32 4.01 18.65
C ALA A 81 5.72 2.56 19.01
N HIS A 82 6.96 2.38 19.45
CA HIS A 82 7.44 1.08 19.88
C HIS A 82 6.67 0.68 21.14
N GLY A 83 5.86 -0.37 21.06
CA GLY A 83 5.48 -1.10 22.27
C GLY A 83 6.75 -1.63 22.91
N ALA A 84 7.05 -1.14 24.11
CA ALA A 84 8.16 -1.60 24.95
C ALA A 84 7.94 -3.05 25.42
#